data_AF-A0A7X7Y611-F1
#
_entry.id   AF-A0A7X7Y611-F1
#
_cell.length_a   1.000
_cell.length_b   1.000
_cell.length_c   1.000
_cell.angle_alpha   90.00
_cell.angle_beta   90.00
_cell.angle_gamma   90.00
#
_symmetry.space_group_name_H-M   'P 1'
#
loop_
_entity.id
_entity.type
_entity.pdbx_description
1 polymer ?
#
loop_
_entity_poly.entity_id
_entity_poly.type
_entity_poly.pdbx_seq_one_letter_code
_entity_poly.pdbx_strand_id
1 'polypeptide(L)' 'MDRMFRLLAFWTGMFSVIFFAGELYVASILFLVQTAFFLTLSYLRLSERMYMYLFAAYLTVFMIGFTWYTEFIMVPGFGH' A
#
# COMPACT_ATOMS: atom_id res chain seq x y z
N MET A 1 -4.04 -17.72 -5.12
CA MET A 1 -3.61 -16.30 -5.13
C MET A 1 -2.43 -15.96 -4.19
N ASP A 2 -2.03 -16.84 -3.27
CA ASP A 2 -0.94 -16.60 -2.29
C ASP A 2 0.37 -16.08 -2.91
N ARG A 3 0.74 -16.62 -4.08
CA ARG A 3 1.98 -16.26 -4.78
C ARG A 3 1.96 -14.80 -5.30
N MET A 4 0.78 -14.31 -5.69
CA MET A 4 0.61 -12.90 -6.09
C MET A 4 0.70 -11.95 -4.89
N PHE A 5 0.10 -12.29 -3.76
CA PHE A 5 0.22 -11.46 -2.54
C PHE A 5 1.67 -11.38 -2.05
N ARG A 6 2.46 -12.46 -2.18
CA ARG A 6 3.92 -12.40 -1.94
C ARG A 6 4.66 -11.49 -2.92
N LEU A 7 4.25 -11.46 -4.18
CA LEU A 7 4.82 -10.55 -5.17
C LEU A 7 4.49 -9.08 -4.82
N LEU A 8 3.26 -8.80 -4.38
CA LEU A 8 2.87 -7.47 -3.89
C LEU A 8 3.65 -7.08 -2.62
N ALA A 9 3.82 -8.00 -1.67
CA ALA A 9 4.63 -7.79 -0.49
C ALA A 9 6.11 -7.49 -0.84
N PHE A 10 6.67 -8.22 -1.80
CA PHE A 10 8.03 -7.97 -2.29
C PHE A 10 8.18 -6.54 -2.85
N TRP A 11 7.29 -6.12 -3.75
CA TRP A 11 7.37 -4.79 -4.36
C TRP A 11 7.18 -3.67 -3.33
N THR A 12 6.18 -3.79 -2.45
CA THR A 12 5.97 -2.80 -1.38
C THR A 12 7.15 -2.72 -0.42
N GLY A 13 7.79 -3.85 -0.12
CA GLY A 13 8.97 -3.90 0.74
C GLY A 13 10.18 -3.22 0.09
N MET A 14 10.38 -3.45 -1.21
CA MET A 14 11.41 -2.76 -1.98
C MET A 14 11.19 -1.25 -2.00
N PHE A 15 9.95 -0.79 -2.22
CA PHE A 15 9.63 0.64 -2.18
C PHE A 15 9.86 1.25 -0.79
N SER A 16 9.54 0.52 0.28
CA SER A 16 9.83 0.98 1.65
C SER A 16 11.32 1.27 1.86
N VAL A 17 12.21 0.38 1.37
CA VAL A 17 13.67 0.57 1.42
C VAL A 17 14.12 1.76 0.57
N ILE A 18 13.59 1.89 -0.66
CA ILE A 18 13.94 3.01 -1.55
C ILE A 18 13.50 4.34 -0.93
N PHE A 19 12.30 4.42 -0.36
CA PHE A 19 11.81 5.64 0.31
C PHE A 19 12.59 5.96 1.59
N PHE A 20 13.04 4.94 2.32
CA PHE A 20 13.90 5.13 3.48
C PHE A 20 15.24 5.75 3.06
N ALA A 21 15.86 5.22 2.00
CA ALA A 21 17.09 5.75 1.44
C ALA A 21 16.93 7.17 0.86
N GLY A 22 15.74 7.50 0.36
CA GLY A 22 15.39 8.85 -0.10
C GLY A 22 14.91 9.82 0.98
N GLU A 23 15.08 9.49 2.27
CA GLU A 23 14.64 10.28 3.44
C GLU A 23 13.13 10.60 3.48
N LEU A 24 12.31 9.88 2.72
CA LEU A 24 10.85 9.98 2.72
C LEU A 24 10.27 9.06 3.81
N TYR A 25 10.54 9.37 5.08
CA TYR A 25 10.22 8.48 6.20
C TYR A 25 8.73 8.13 6.33
N VAL A 26 7.83 9.09 6.10
CA VAL A 26 6.38 8.85 6.16
C VAL A 26 5.96 7.84 5.08
N ALA A 27 6.44 8.02 3.85
CA ALA A 27 6.16 7.08 2.75
C ALA A 27 6.79 5.72 3.01
N SER A 28 8.03 5.68 3.50
CA SER A 28 8.73 4.44 3.84
C SER A 28 7.93 3.60 4.85
N ILE A 29 7.45 4.21 5.93
CA ILE A 29 6.66 3.52 6.96
C ILE A 29 5.32 3.05 6.38
N LEU A 30 4.63 3.88 5.59
CA LEU A 30 3.37 3.49 4.94
C LEU A 30 3.55 2.24 4.07
N PHE A 31 4.61 2.19 3.27
CA PHE A 31 4.90 1.03 2.43
C PHE A 31 5.32 -0.19 3.24
N LEU A 32 6.01 -0.01 4.37
CA LEU A 32 6.36 -1.09 5.29
C LEU A 32 5.12 -1.75 5.91
N VAL A 33 4.15 -0.95 6.34
CA VAL A 33 2.87 -1.44 6.87
C VAL A 33 2.11 -2.23 5.80
N GLN A 34 2.09 -1.76 4.56
CA GLN A 34 1.50 -2.51 3.44
C GLN A 34 2.23 -3.83 3.16
N THR A 35 3.56 -3.84 3.24
CA THR A 35 4.35 -5.08 3.12
C THR A 35 3.95 -6.10 4.16
N ALA A 36 3.86 -5.68 5.44
CA ALA A 36 3.42 -6.55 6.51
C ALA A 36 2.01 -7.09 6.23
N PHE A 37 1.07 -6.24 5.81
CA PHE A 37 -0.29 -6.64 5.46
C PHE A 37 -0.33 -7.70 4.36
N PHE A 38 0.29 -7.45 3.20
CA PHE A 38 0.29 -8.40 2.08
C PHE A 38 1.04 -9.69 2.41
N LEU A 39 2.14 -9.59 3.15
CA LEU A 39 2.92 -10.74 3.57
C LEU A 39 2.12 -11.63 4.51
N THR A 40 1.51 -11.08 5.55
CA THR A 40 0.67 -11.82 6.50
C THR A 40 -0.48 -12.50 5.79
N LEU A 41 -1.24 -11.76 4.96
CA LEU A 41 -2.35 -12.34 4.22
C LEU A 41 -1.92 -13.49 3.28
N SER A 42 -0.72 -13.40 2.70
CA SER A 42 -0.21 -14.44 1.80
C SER A 42 0.02 -15.81 2.46
N TYR A 43 0.13 -15.86 3.79
CA TYR A 43 0.34 -17.09 4.55
C TYR A 43 -0.96 -17.69 5.12
N LEU A 44 -2.07 -16.95 5.10
CA LEU A 44 -3.35 -17.39 5.66
C LEU A 44 -4.10 -18.41 4.78
N ARG A 45 -3.57 -18.78 3.60
CA ARG A 45 -4.13 -19.78 2.67
C ARG A 45 -5.65 -19.60 2.44
N LEU A 46 -6.07 -18.35 2.19
CA LEU A 46 -7.48 -18.03 1.98
C LEU A 46 -7.99 -18.58 0.64
N SER A 47 -9.33 -18.66 0.51
CA SER A 47 -9.93 -18.97 -0.79
C SER A 47 -9.64 -17.86 -1.80
N GLU A 48 -9.57 -18.20 -3.09
CA GLU A 48 -9.25 -17.23 -4.14
C GLU A 48 -10.25 -16.07 -4.20
N ARG A 49 -11.54 -16.35 -3.97
CA ARG A 49 -12.59 -15.32 -3.89
C ARG A 49 -12.33 -14.35 -2.74
N MET A 50 -11.90 -14.84 -1.57
CA MET A 50 -11.58 -14.00 -0.42
C MET A 50 -10.39 -13.08 -0.71
N TYR A 51 -9.35 -13.59 -1.38
CA TYR A 51 -8.23 -12.74 -1.82
C TYR A 51 -8.68 -11.63 -2.76
N MET A 52 -9.58 -11.92 -3.70
CA MET A 52 -10.11 -10.90 -4.62
C MET A 52 -10.92 -9.83 -3.87
N TYR A 53 -11.73 -10.21 -2.90
CA TYR A 53 -12.47 -9.25 -2.08
C TYR A 53 -11.55 -8.38 -1.22
N LEU A 54 -10.52 -8.97 -0.60
CA LEU A 54 -9.52 -8.21 0.15
C LEU A 54 -8.76 -7.24 -0.74
N PHE A 55 -8.40 -7.66 -1.94
CA PHE A 55 -7.71 -6.81 -2.90
C PHE A 55 -8.60 -5.65 -3.38
N ALA A 56 -9.88 -5.92 -3.69
CA ALA A 56 -10.84 -4.88 -4.04
C ALA A 56 -11.04 -3.87 -2.90
N ALA A 57 -11.23 -4.35 -1.67
CA ALA A 57 -11.36 -3.48 -0.49
C ALA A 57 -10.11 -2.63 -0.28
N TYR A 58 -8.92 -3.22 -0.42
CA TYR A 58 -7.65 -2.51 -0.36
C TYR A 58 -7.58 -1.38 -1.40
N LEU A 59 -7.94 -1.66 -2.66
CA LEU A 59 -7.96 -0.64 -3.72
C LEU A 59 -8.97 0.47 -3.45
N THR A 60 -10.14 0.15 -2.91
CA THR A 60 -11.14 1.15 -2.54
C THR A 60 -10.63 2.07 -1.43
N VAL A 61 -10.05 1.50 -0.36
CA VAL A 61 -9.46 2.29 0.73
C VAL A 61 -8.30 3.14 0.23
N PHE A 62 -7.43 2.57 -0.61
CA PHE A 62 -6.34 3.30 -1.23
C PHE A 62 -6.84 4.46 -2.09
N MET A 63 -7.84 4.23 -2.93
CA MET A 63 -8.42 5.28 -3.78
C MET A 63 -8.99 6.41 -2.93
N ILE A 64 -9.82 6.10 -1.93
CA ILE A 64 -10.42 7.11 -1.04
C ILE A 64 -9.33 7.89 -0.29
N GLY A 65 -8.37 7.19 0.31
CA GLY A 65 -7.28 7.81 1.06
C GLY A 65 -6.37 8.66 0.18
N PHE A 66 -6.06 8.18 -1.02
CA PHE A 66 -5.24 8.91 -1.99
C PHE A 66 -5.96 10.16 -2.49
N THR A 67 -7.22 10.05 -2.92
CA THR A 67 -8.02 11.20 -3.35
C THR A 67 -8.14 12.24 -2.24
N TRP A 68 -8.41 11.81 -1.01
CA TRP A 68 -8.49 12.75 0.11
C TRP A 68 -7.14 13.43 0.38
N TYR A 69 -6.04 12.68 0.36
CA TYR A 69 -4.70 13.22 0.55
C TYR A 69 -4.33 14.22 -0.55
N THR A 70 -4.59 13.91 -1.83
CA THR A 70 -4.22 14.79 -2.95
C THR A 70 -5.09 16.03 -3.04
N GLU A 71 -6.38 15.94 -2.73
CA GLU A 71 -7.30 17.08 -2.82
C GLU A 71 -7.18 18.04 -1.63
N PHE A 72 -6.97 17.50 -0.41
CA PHE A 72 -7.09 18.31 0.81
C PHE A 72 -5.77 18.54 1.55
N ILE A 73 -4.78 17.64 1.45
CA ILE A 73 -3.48 17.80 2.12
C ILE A 73 -2.45 18.33 1.14
N MET A 74 -2.40 17.75 -0.06
CA MET A 74 -1.52 18.17 -1.15
C MET A 74 -2.11 19.40 -1.86
N VAL A 75 -2.52 20.41 -1.10
CA VAL A 75 -3.00 21.69 -1.65
C VAL A 75 -1.85 22.29 -2.45
N PRO A 76 -1.97 22.41 -3.78
CA PRO A 76 -0.97 23.12 -4.55
C PRO A 76 -1.05 24.58 -4.10
N GLY A 77 0.06 25.15 -3.64
CA GLY A 77 0.16 26.56 -3.30
C GLY A 77 -0.02 27.43 -4.54
N PHE A 78 -1.25 27.61 -5.01
CA PHE A 78 -1.64 28.64 -5.99
C PHE A 78 -2.16 29.89 -5.27
N GLY A 79 -1.45 30.31 -4.25
CA GLY A 79 -1.75 31.52 -3.50
C GLY A 79 -0.55 31.93 -2.67
N HIS A 80 -0.02 33.11 -2.99
CA HIS A 80 1.18 33.81 -2.49
C HIS A 80 2.47 33.52 -3.24
#